data_AF-A0A2E4UQJ4-F1
#
_entry.id   AF-A0A2E4UQJ4-F1
#
_cell.length_a   1.000
_cell.length_b   1.000
_cell.length_c   1.000
_cell.angle_alpha   90.00
_cell.angle_beta   90.00
_cell.angle_gamma   90.00
#
_symmetry.space_group_name_H-M   'P 1'
#
loop_
_entity.id
_entity.type
_entity.pdbx_description
1 polymer ?
#
loop_
_entity_poly.entity_id
_entity_poly.type
_entity_poly.pdbx_seq_one_letter_code
_entity_poly.pdbx_strand_id
1 'polypeptide(L)'
;MTSEQELNDERRFLSVPGVANVRDFAGYRTNNGSTVKWGRLYPCGALATLRASSHTDFLDLKIGLICDLRRDEELADAPAPQFIAEGLVQRSPINPGSTLDI
;
A
#
# COMPACT_ATOMS: atom_id res chain seq x y z
N MET A 1 -12.10 -17.65 -22.16
CA MET A 1 -11.47 -18.28 -20.99
C MET A 1 -10.70 -17.20 -20.26
N THR A 2 -11.40 -16.36 -19.51
CA THR A 2 -10.84 -15.14 -18.91
C THR A 2 -11.56 -14.94 -17.60
N SER A 3 -10.85 -14.97 -16.48
CA SER A 3 -11.23 -14.22 -15.27
C SER A 3 -10.31 -14.53 -14.10
N GLU A 4 -10.19 -15.78 -13.63
CA GLU A 4 -9.63 -15.99 -12.28
C GLU A 4 -8.10 -16.14 -12.23
N GLN A 5 -7.48 -16.83 -13.19
CA GLN A 5 -6.02 -17.06 -13.19
C GLN A 5 -5.19 -15.83 -13.54
N GLU A 6 -5.70 -14.91 -14.38
CA GLU A 6 -5.02 -13.63 -14.64
C GLU A 6 -5.08 -12.68 -13.44
N LEU A 7 -6.07 -12.85 -12.54
CA LEU A 7 -6.24 -12.00 -11.35
C LEU A 7 -5.35 -12.41 -10.18
N ASN A 8 -4.83 -13.63 -10.11
CA ASN A 8 -4.18 -14.16 -8.91
C ASN A 8 -2.68 -14.45 -9.10
N ASP A 9 -1.95 -13.49 -9.68
CA ASP A 9 -0.49 -13.57 -9.76
C ASP A 9 0.14 -13.42 -8.36
N GLU A 10 0.72 -14.51 -7.86
CA GLU A 10 1.35 -14.60 -6.54
C GLU A 10 2.51 -13.62 -6.36
N ARG A 11 3.20 -13.24 -7.45
CA ARG A 11 4.30 -12.27 -7.41
C ARG A 11 3.85 -10.89 -6.96
N ARG A 12 2.54 -10.61 -7.01
CA ARG A 12 1.98 -9.34 -6.54
C ARG A 12 1.94 -9.26 -5.01
N PHE A 13 2.06 -10.35 -4.27
CA PHE A 13 1.97 -10.33 -2.81
C PHE A 13 3.36 -10.07 -2.24
N LEU A 14 3.52 -8.96 -1.52
CA LEU A 14 4.80 -8.56 -0.96
C LEU A 14 4.80 -8.81 0.55
N SER A 15 5.84 -9.47 1.05
CA SER A 15 6.01 -9.67 2.48
C SER A 15 6.65 -8.43 3.10
N VAL A 16 5.83 -7.57 3.70
CA VAL A 16 6.30 -6.44 4.51
C VAL A 16 5.80 -6.66 5.94
N PRO A 17 6.64 -7.19 6.85
CA PRO A 17 6.17 -7.61 8.17
C PRO A 17 5.52 -6.48 8.94
N GLY A 18 4.30 -6.73 9.40
CA GLY A 18 3.50 -5.76 10.16
C GLY A 18 2.53 -4.95 9.32
N VAL A 19 2.64 -4.93 7.99
CA VAL A 19 1.68 -4.21 7.13
C VAL A 19 0.79 -5.21 6.42
N ALA A 20 -0.53 -5.03 6.54
CA ALA A 20 -1.49 -5.89 5.87
C ALA A 20 -1.62 -5.54 4.38
N ASN A 21 -1.94 -6.53 3.56
CA ASN A 21 -2.35 -6.36 2.16
C ASN A 21 -1.37 -5.59 1.27
N VAL A 22 -0.06 -5.65 1.53
CA VAL A 22 0.94 -5.02 0.65
C VAL A 22 1.04 -5.79 -0.66
N ARG A 23 0.73 -5.12 -1.76
CA ARG A 23 0.65 -5.75 -3.08
C ARG A 23 1.22 -4.86 -4.18
N ASP A 24 1.81 -5.44 -5.21
CA ASP A 24 2.03 -4.74 -6.49
C ASP A 24 0.73 -4.75 -7.32
N PHE A 25 0.32 -3.60 -7.83
CA PHE A 25 -0.87 -3.46 -8.68
C PHE A 25 -0.62 -3.79 -10.16
N ALA A 26 0.54 -4.34 -10.52
CA ALA A 26 0.83 -4.72 -11.90
C ALA A 26 -0.03 -5.88 -12.43
N GLY A 27 0.03 -6.08 -13.74
CA GLY A 27 -0.58 -7.24 -14.40
C GLY A 27 -2.03 -7.06 -14.84
N TYR A 28 -2.74 -6.05 -14.31
CA TYR A 28 -4.10 -5.74 -14.77
C TYR A 28 -4.10 -5.20 -16.20
N ARG A 29 -5.01 -5.72 -17.02
CA ARG A 29 -5.30 -5.18 -18.35
C ARG A 29 -6.09 -3.89 -18.22
N THR A 30 -5.66 -2.90 -18.96
CA THR A 30 -6.34 -1.61 -19.09
C THR A 30 -7.30 -1.65 -20.29
N ASN A 31 -8.27 -0.74 -20.32
CA ASN A 31 -9.28 -0.68 -21.39
C ASN A 31 -8.68 -0.40 -22.78
N ASN A 32 -7.44 0.08 -22.86
CA ASN A 32 -6.74 0.32 -24.12
C ASN A 32 -5.87 -0.87 -24.57
N GLY A 33 -5.94 -2.01 -23.88
CA GLY A 33 -5.18 -3.22 -24.21
C GLY A 33 -3.77 -3.28 -23.62
N SER A 34 -3.30 -2.24 -22.92
CA SER A 34 -2.02 -2.24 -22.19
C SER A 34 -2.13 -2.94 -20.84
N THR A 35 -0.99 -3.19 -20.19
CA THR A 35 -0.92 -3.78 -18.83
C THR A 35 -0.31 -2.79 -17.84
N VAL A 36 -0.81 -2.77 -16.60
CA VAL A 36 -0.22 -1.99 -15.50
C VAL A 36 1.21 -2.46 -15.22
N LYS A 37 2.14 -1.50 -15.12
CA LYS A 37 3.57 -1.74 -14.91
C LYS A 37 3.89 -2.16 -13.48
N TRP A 38 4.84 -3.10 -13.33
CA TRP A 38 5.45 -3.50 -12.06
C TRP A 38 6.20 -2.35 -11.39
N GLY A 39 6.16 -2.35 -10.06
CA GLY A 39 6.90 -1.45 -9.21
C GLY A 39 6.45 0.01 -9.27
N ARG A 40 5.16 0.26 -9.49
CA ARG A 40 4.61 1.62 -9.67
C ARG A 40 3.52 2.00 -8.68
N LEU A 41 2.74 1.03 -8.21
CA LEU A 41 1.64 1.29 -7.28
C LEU A 41 1.54 0.12 -6.31
N TYR A 42 1.55 0.44 -5.02
CA TYR A 42 1.51 -0.53 -3.94
C TYR A 42 0.36 -0.26 -2.98
N PRO A 43 -0.86 -0.77 -3.25
CA PRO A 43 -1.93 -0.74 -2.27
C PRO A 43 -1.49 -1.51 -1.01
N CYS A 44 -1.81 -0.97 0.15
CA CYS A 44 -1.53 -1.57 1.44
C CYS A 44 -2.53 -1.10 2.50
N GLY A 45 -2.54 -1.78 3.64
CA GLY A 45 -3.20 -1.29 4.85
C GLY A 45 -2.41 -0.17 5.53
N ALA A 46 -2.89 0.27 6.69
CA ALA A 46 -2.23 1.30 7.49
C ALA A 46 -0.78 0.92 7.83
N LEU A 47 0.13 1.91 7.77
CA LEU A 47 1.55 1.71 8.05
C LEU A 47 1.89 1.82 9.55
N ALA A 48 0.90 2.05 10.43
CA ALA A 48 1.09 2.21 11.87
C ALA A 48 1.82 1.03 12.53
N THR A 49 1.62 -0.17 12.00
CA THR A 49 2.22 -1.42 12.49
C THR A 49 3.48 -1.84 11.73
N LEU A 50 4.03 -0.99 10.86
CA LEU A 50 5.28 -1.24 10.14
C LEU A 50 6.44 -1.35 11.15
N ARG A 51 7.06 -2.52 11.21
CA ARG A 51 8.16 -2.79 12.15
C ARG A 51 9.46 -2.18 11.67
N ALA A 52 10.33 -1.78 12.61
CA ALA A 52 11.68 -1.33 12.29
C ALA A 52 12.51 -2.41 11.57
N SER A 53 12.26 -3.70 11.85
CA SER A 53 12.90 -4.81 11.14
C SER A 53 12.52 -4.89 9.66
N SER A 54 11.38 -4.33 9.27
CA SER A 54 10.87 -4.29 7.90
C SER A 54 11.35 -3.07 7.12
N HIS A 55 12.23 -2.26 7.72
CA HIS A 55 12.68 -1.00 7.13
C HIS A 55 13.40 -1.23 5.79
N THR A 56 14.28 -2.23 5.71
CA THR A 56 14.98 -2.58 4.46
C THR A 56 14.00 -3.02 3.38
N ASP A 57 13.08 -3.94 3.68
CA ASP A 57 12.07 -4.42 2.73
C ASP A 57 11.22 -3.26 2.19
N PHE A 58 10.86 -2.30 3.05
CA PHE A 58 10.09 -1.13 2.67
C PHE A 58 10.91 -0.15 1.80
N LEU A 59 12.19 0.07 2.12
CA LEU A 59 13.08 0.93 1.33
C LEU A 59 13.36 0.36 -0.06
N ASP A 60 13.45 -0.96 -0.19
CA ASP A 60 13.69 -1.63 -1.48
C ASP A 60 12.54 -1.43 -2.49
N LEU A 61 11.33 -1.10 -2.00
CA LEU A 61 10.20 -0.70 -2.84
C LEU A 61 10.42 0.67 -3.51
N LYS A 62 11.38 1.46 -3.04
CA LYS A 62 11.74 2.79 -3.58
C LYS A 62 10.53 3.73 -3.68
N ILE A 63 9.71 3.74 -2.63
CA ILE A 63 8.50 4.56 -2.55
C ILE A 63 8.88 6.05 -2.59
N GLY A 64 8.41 6.75 -3.63
CA GLY A 64 8.59 8.20 -3.78
C GLY A 64 7.41 9.03 -3.26
N LEU A 65 6.27 8.39 -2.98
CA LEU A 65 5.06 9.03 -2.47
C LEU A 65 4.18 8.00 -1.76
N ILE A 66 3.67 8.37 -0.59
CA ILE A 66 2.68 7.65 0.21
C ILE A 66 1.42 8.50 0.22
N CYS A 67 0.33 7.97 -0.33
CA CYS A 67 -0.98 8.60 -0.21
C CYS A 67 -1.67 8.06 1.04
N ASP A 68 -1.69 8.83 2.12
CA ASP A 68 -2.40 8.46 3.34
C ASP A 68 -3.86 8.94 3.27
N LEU A 69 -4.75 7.97 3.09
CA LEU A 69 -6.19 8.19 2.89
C LEU A 69 -6.99 8.08 4.20
N ARG A 70 -6.34 7.73 5.32
CA ARG A 70 -7.00 7.57 6.61
C ARG A 70 -7.58 8.90 7.08
N ARG A 71 -8.71 8.83 7.79
CA ARG A 71 -9.25 9.99 8.51
C ARG A 71 -8.26 10.48 9.57
N ASP A 72 -8.52 11.67 10.09
CA ASP A 72 -7.64 12.25 11.11
C ASP A 72 -7.71 11.46 12.42
N GLU A 73 -8.87 10.91 12.76
CA GLU A 73 -9.05 10.06 13.94
C GLU A 73 -8.25 8.75 13.81
N GLU A 74 -8.38 8.05 12.68
CA GLU A 74 -7.63 6.83 12.38
C GLU A 74 -6.10 7.04 12.39
N LEU A 75 -5.63 8.23 12.01
CA LEU A 75 -4.21 8.59 12.10
C LEU A 75 -3.79 8.87 13.53
N ALA A 76 -4.62 9.58 14.31
CA ALA A 76 -4.33 9.93 15.69
C ALA A 76 -4.25 8.69 16.58
N ASP A 77 -5.16 7.73 16.38
CA ASP A 77 -5.19 6.47 17.13
C ASP A 77 -4.02 5.54 16.73
N ALA A 78 -3.63 5.56 15.46
CA ALA A 78 -2.59 4.69 14.91
C ALA A 78 -1.58 5.48 14.05
N PRO A 79 -0.65 6.25 14.64
CA PRO A 79 0.31 7.03 13.89
C PRO A 79 1.32 6.15 13.14
N ALA A 80 1.78 6.62 11.98
CA ALA A 80 2.83 5.96 11.24
C ALA A 80 4.19 6.09 11.99
N PRO A 81 5.11 5.12 11.85
CA PRO A 81 6.44 5.22 12.45
C PRO A 81 7.24 6.43 11.95
N GLN A 82 8.00 7.06 12.85
CA GLN A 82 8.78 8.28 12.56
C GLN A 82 9.85 8.13 11.47
N PHE A 83 10.30 6.90 11.18
CA PHE A 83 11.30 6.67 10.13
C PHE A 83 10.72 6.77 8.71
N ILE A 84 9.39 6.86 8.57
CA ILE A 84 8.79 7.25 7.30
C ILE A 84 9.01 8.75 7.14
N ALA A 85 9.81 9.12 6.14
CA ALA A 85 10.14 10.52 5.90
C ALA A 85 8.87 11.34 5.64
N GLU A 86 8.67 12.42 6.42
CA GLU A 86 7.50 13.29 6.35
C GLU A 86 7.24 13.81 4.92
N GLY A 87 8.30 14.12 4.17
CA GLY A 87 8.21 14.59 2.80
C GLY A 87 7.73 13.56 1.77
N LEU A 88 7.58 12.29 2.15
CA LEU A 88 7.00 11.25 1.29
C LEU A 88 5.48 11.13 1.47
N VAL A 89 4.88 11.70 2.52
CA VAL A 89 3.47 11.47 2.85
C VAL A 89 2.60 12.62 2.36
N GLN A 90 1.70 12.32 1.42
CA GLN A 90 0.61 13.20 1.04
C GLN A 90 -0.68 12.74 1.70
N ARG A 91 -1.26 13.60 2.53
CA ARG A 91 -2.57 13.36 3.16
C ARG A 91 -3.69 13.67 2.17
N SER A 92 -4.65 12.77 2.05
CA SER A 92 -5.93 12.99 1.36
C SER A 92 -7.02 12.16 2.05
N PRO A 93 -7.48 12.55 3.25
CA PRO A 93 -8.47 11.80 4.01
C PRO A 93 -9.76 11.56 3.21
N ILE A 94 -10.29 10.34 3.27
CA ILE A 94 -11.53 9.96 2.58
C ILE A 94 -12.64 9.56 3.57
N ASN A 95 -13.90 9.71 3.16
CA ASN A 95 -15.09 9.33 3.94
C ASN A 95 -16.07 8.53 3.05
N PRO A 96 -16.61 7.37 3.49
CA PRO A 96 -16.28 6.65 4.73
C PRO A 96 -14.83 6.16 4.78
N GLY A 97 -14.23 6.20 5.98
CA GLY A 97 -12.91 5.63 6.26
C GLY A 97 -12.97 4.11 6.46
N SER A 98 -12.00 3.53 7.18
CA SER A 98 -12.04 2.11 7.54
C SER A 98 -13.31 1.77 8.32
N THR A 99 -13.92 0.62 8.01
CA THR A 99 -15.02 0.03 8.81
C THR A 99 -14.49 -0.71 10.05
N LEU A 100 -13.18 -0.95 10.12
CA LEU A 100 -12.54 -1.52 11.30
C LEU A 100 -12.21 -0.39 12.28
N ASP A 101 -12.66 -0.53 13.51
CA ASP A 101 -12.15 0.26 14.64
C ASP A 101 -10.74 -0.26 14.95
N ILE A 102 -9.72 0.44 14.44
CA ILE A 102 -8.29 0.14 14.59
C ILE A 102 -7.68 0.92 15.74
#